data_AF-A0A5N7ZPU3-F1
#
_entry.id   AF-A0A5N7ZPU3-F1
#
_cell.length_a   1.000
_cell.length_b   1.000
_cell.length_c   1.000
_cell.angle_alpha   90.00
_cell.angle_beta   90.00
_cell.angle_gamma   90.00
#
_symmetry.space_group_name_H-M   'P 1'
#
loop_
_entity.id
_entity.type
_entity.pdbx_description
1 polymer ?
#
loop_
_entity_poly.entity_id
_entity_poly.type
_entity_poly.pdbx_seq_one_letter_code
_entity_poly.pdbx_strand_id
1 'polypeptide(L)'
;SLAALLGLTPRYVEPVYSGQTKTGVSYNLSAAAEWQLSTQLFLGDKLPVKLPEHWRATLQLPEDGRVDLDVRVDDYSVVRVGGSHALDEEQRLFPRVFWGRHVTLALTGILAGAALYASADGLERDAALAGAWLRGEPPRVYASAAELAQDPPGFGVPVSMRGNARCELREDADSGKVGFDCGWLRWDGAAPQAGRLEVNAAVMQLYSGDFIRTRPNPMLDVLVASQVYGRMRDNPMAGYNARNLSAVSVTGLSGTVRGIEQACDLATGESIAACDELKREFAANILLAKEGAGSWLELYRLVEEGAFEGKGRGDDGAMFSRYVERMRRLARVAMHALIESALDRASRDAMRTQRGGVVLRVLPGPHATLPGLRDTRQEGLLMAWNQQVRTLSSEGAMPFKIDGLAAGAGSDVSGAPEIVVDAARSLDDPWPSLARMAWLLLAAWLVLAHLPLAVVRNRQASARERGLREYAERRHAARPGFF
;
A
#
# COMPACT_ATOMS: atom_id res chain seq x y z
N SER A 1 2.96 -8.40 41.32
CA SER A 1 2.48 -7.88 40.03
C SER A 1 3.55 -6.97 39.42
N LEU A 2 3.56 -6.79 38.10
CA LEU A 2 4.48 -5.88 37.41
C LEU A 2 4.50 -4.46 38.03
N ALA A 3 3.36 -4.00 38.56
CA ALA A 3 3.22 -2.73 39.25
C ALA A 3 4.00 -2.63 40.59
N ALA A 4 4.19 -3.73 41.31
CA ALA A 4 5.01 -3.76 42.53
C ALA A 4 6.51 -3.79 42.20
N LEU A 5 6.89 -4.49 41.12
CA LEU A 5 8.25 -4.50 40.55
C LEU A 5 8.67 -3.14 39.97
N LEU A 6 7.71 -2.37 39.46
CA LEU A 6 7.92 -1.02 38.91
C LEU A 6 7.74 0.11 39.95
N GLY A 7 7.48 -0.22 41.22
CA GLY A 7 7.31 0.78 42.29
C GLY A 7 6.10 1.73 42.09
N LEU A 8 5.06 1.28 41.37
CA LEU A 8 3.92 2.10 40.93
C LEU A 8 2.72 2.06 41.89
N THR A 9 2.80 1.41 43.06
CA THR A 9 1.69 1.41 44.03
C THR A 9 1.82 2.57 45.02
N PRO A 10 0.93 3.58 44.99
CA PRO A 10 0.96 4.70 45.93
C PRO A 10 0.37 4.36 47.32
N ARG A 11 0.04 3.10 47.60
CA ARG A 11 -0.79 2.71 48.76
C ARG A 11 -0.11 2.75 50.13
N TYR A 12 0.98 3.50 50.30
CA TYR A 12 1.71 3.49 51.57
C TYR A 12 2.25 4.86 51.97
N VAL A 13 1.44 5.93 51.86
CA VAL A 13 1.72 7.20 52.55
C VAL A 13 0.42 7.95 52.91
N GLU A 14 0.06 7.92 54.18
CA GLU A 14 -0.47 9.08 54.92
C GLU A 14 0.54 9.39 56.04
N PRO A 15 0.65 10.65 56.50
CA PRO A 15 1.61 11.05 57.52
C PRO A 15 1.37 10.31 58.85
N VAL A 16 2.47 9.90 59.48
CA VAL A 16 2.60 9.01 60.65
C VAL A 16 2.11 9.66 61.98
N TYR A 17 1.04 10.46 61.96
CA TYR A 17 0.64 11.23 63.15
C TYR A 17 -0.86 11.21 63.53
N SER A 18 -1.68 10.33 62.96
CA SER A 18 -3.02 10.07 63.52
C SER A 18 -3.12 8.65 64.06
N GLY A 19 -2.98 8.50 65.37
CA GLY A 19 -3.35 7.27 66.09
C GLY A 19 -2.24 6.24 66.27
N GLN A 20 -1.13 6.59 66.92
CA GLN A 20 -0.23 5.59 67.48
C GLN A 20 -0.78 5.12 68.83
N THR A 21 -0.96 3.81 69.01
CA THR A 21 -1.18 3.22 70.33
C THR A 21 0.06 2.42 70.72
N LYS A 22 0.60 2.70 71.90
CA LYS A 22 1.72 1.95 72.49
C LYS A 22 1.13 0.81 73.31
N THR A 23 1.31 -0.43 72.87
CA THR A 23 0.77 -1.61 73.57
C THR A 23 1.87 -2.66 73.75
N GLY A 24 1.95 -3.22 74.95
CA GLY A 24 2.82 -4.37 75.23
C GLY A 24 2.15 -5.64 74.71
N VAL A 25 2.90 -6.45 73.95
CA VAL A 25 2.35 -7.59 73.21
C VAL A 25 3.11 -8.87 73.56
N SER A 26 2.35 -9.93 73.87
CA SER A 26 2.87 -11.29 74.03
C SER A 26 2.62 -12.09 72.74
N TYR A 27 3.62 -12.84 72.26
CA TYR A 27 3.42 -13.75 71.13
C TYR A 27 3.32 -15.21 71.59
N ASN A 28 2.68 -16.06 70.78
CA ASN A 28 2.57 -17.49 71.05
C ASN A 28 3.26 -18.27 69.91
N LEU A 29 4.29 -19.05 70.21
CA LEU A 29 4.96 -19.92 69.25
C LEU A 29 4.22 -21.27 69.21
N SER A 30 3.28 -21.43 68.30
CA SER A 30 2.72 -22.75 68.02
C SER A 30 3.68 -23.54 67.13
N ALA A 31 4.56 -24.34 67.74
CA ALA A 31 5.38 -25.31 67.04
C ALA A 31 4.54 -26.58 66.76
N ALA A 32 4.17 -26.78 65.50
CA ALA A 32 3.79 -28.09 64.99
C ALA A 32 4.70 -28.43 63.80
N ALA A 33 5.62 -29.36 64.05
CA ALA A 33 6.42 -30.14 63.11
C ALA A 33 6.83 -29.48 61.77
N GLU A 34 8.11 -29.09 61.71
CA GLU A 34 9.01 -29.27 60.57
C GLU A 34 8.67 -28.63 59.20
N TRP A 35 8.05 -27.44 59.13
CA TRP A 35 8.09 -26.63 57.89
C TRP A 35 8.17 -25.14 58.24
N GLN A 36 9.12 -24.42 57.61
CA GLN A 36 9.40 -22.97 57.68
C GLN A 36 8.49 -22.14 58.61
N LEU A 37 8.97 -21.84 59.82
CA LEU A 37 8.32 -20.93 60.77
C LEU A 37 8.23 -19.51 60.18
N SER A 38 7.10 -19.16 59.58
CA SER A 38 6.76 -17.75 59.38
C SER A 38 6.38 -17.18 60.75
N THR A 39 7.26 -16.37 61.35
CA THR A 39 7.01 -15.72 62.64
C THR A 39 5.84 -14.74 62.47
N GLN A 40 4.64 -15.15 62.86
CA GLN A 40 3.43 -14.32 62.79
C GLN A 40 3.18 -13.72 64.17
N LEU A 41 3.35 -12.40 64.28
CA LEU A 41 3.09 -11.66 65.53
C LEU A 41 1.59 -11.40 65.66
N PHE A 42 1.07 -11.53 66.88
CA PHE A 42 -0.32 -11.26 67.21
C PHE A 42 -0.39 -10.23 68.34
N LEU A 43 -1.28 -9.25 68.21
CA LEU A 43 -1.67 -8.36 69.30
C LEU A 43 -2.64 -9.12 70.21
N GLY A 44 -2.17 -9.57 71.38
CA GLY A 44 -2.95 -10.47 72.24
C GLY A 44 -3.09 -11.87 71.63
N ASP A 45 -4.30 -12.44 71.61
CA ASP A 45 -4.59 -13.79 71.12
C ASP A 45 -5.28 -13.82 69.73
N LYS A 46 -5.66 -12.67 69.17
CA LYS A 46 -6.65 -12.62 68.07
C LYS A 46 -6.34 -11.72 66.89
N LEU A 47 -5.40 -10.78 66.99
CA LEU A 47 -5.16 -9.77 65.96
C LEU A 47 -3.79 -9.95 65.31
N PRO A 48 -3.69 -10.55 64.11
CA PRO A 48 -2.41 -10.67 63.42
C PRO A 48 -1.92 -9.28 63.00
N VAL A 49 -0.68 -8.94 63.35
CA VAL A 49 -0.05 -7.69 62.91
C VAL A 49 0.79 -7.93 61.65
N LYS A 50 0.81 -6.93 60.75
CA LYS A 50 1.56 -7.02 59.50
C LYS A 50 2.95 -6.45 59.68
N LEU A 51 3.95 -7.34 59.68
CA LEU A 51 5.35 -6.94 59.66
C LEU A 51 5.80 -6.56 58.25
N PRO A 52 6.63 -5.49 58.10
CA PRO A 52 7.38 -5.25 56.88
C PRO A 52 8.16 -6.49 56.46
N GLU A 53 8.10 -6.81 55.17
CA GLU A 53 8.66 -8.06 54.64
C GLU A 53 10.18 -8.15 54.84
N HIS A 54 10.89 -7.02 54.70
CA HIS A 54 12.35 -6.97 54.89
C HIS A 54 12.79 -7.14 56.34
N TRP A 55 11.90 -6.96 57.32
CA TRP A 55 12.20 -7.25 58.73
C TRP A 55 12.13 -8.73 59.03
N ARG A 56 11.30 -9.51 58.34
CA ARG A 56 11.08 -10.94 58.67
C ARG A 56 12.34 -11.78 58.61
N ALA A 57 13.29 -11.41 57.75
CA ALA A 57 14.55 -12.14 57.58
C ALA A 57 15.55 -11.91 58.73
N THR A 58 15.49 -10.77 59.41
CA THR A 58 16.47 -10.35 60.43
C THR A 58 15.86 -10.19 61.82
N LEU A 59 14.53 -10.24 61.92
CA LEU A 59 13.82 -10.04 63.17
C LEU A 59 13.97 -11.27 64.08
N GLN A 60 14.68 -11.09 65.19
CA GLN A 60 14.73 -12.04 66.28
C GLN A 60 13.95 -11.49 67.46
N LEU A 61 12.98 -12.27 67.94
CA LEU A 61 12.19 -11.95 69.12
C LEU A 61 12.91 -12.43 70.39
N PRO A 62 12.80 -11.72 71.52
CA PRO A 62 13.40 -12.14 72.78
C PRO A 62 12.71 -13.41 73.33
N GLU A 63 13.46 -14.32 73.95
CA GLU A 63 12.97 -15.63 74.39
C GLU A 63 11.85 -15.57 75.45
N ASP A 64 11.73 -14.45 76.16
CA ASP A 64 10.74 -14.22 77.21
C ASP A 64 9.31 -13.95 76.67
N GLY A 65 9.15 -13.90 75.35
CA GLY A 65 7.83 -13.83 74.73
C GLY A 65 7.23 -12.42 74.65
N ARG A 66 7.92 -11.38 75.14
CA ARG A 66 7.34 -10.03 75.31
C ARG A 66 8.09 -8.98 74.50
N VAL A 67 7.38 -8.30 73.61
CA VAL A 67 7.95 -7.21 72.80
C VAL A 67 6.99 -6.04 72.73
N ASP A 68 7.52 -4.83 72.94
CA ASP A 68 6.79 -3.59 72.70
C ASP A 68 6.65 -3.34 71.20
N LEU A 69 5.41 -3.22 70.72
CA LEU A 69 5.10 -2.94 69.33
C LEU A 69 4.37 -1.60 69.23
N ASP A 70 4.81 -0.74 68.33
CA ASP A 70 3.97 0.37 67.86
C ASP A 70 3.35 -0.07 66.54
N VAL A 71 2.02 0.02 66.46
CA VAL A 71 1.24 -0.44 65.32
C VAL A 71 0.38 0.72 64.82
N ARG A 72 0.27 0.86 63.50
CA ARG A 72 -0.66 1.82 62.89
C ARG A 72 -2.09 1.28 62.97
N VAL A 73 -3.01 2.13 63.43
CA VAL A 73 -4.40 1.75 63.71
C VAL A 73 -5.17 1.34 62.44
N ASP A 74 -4.91 1.97 61.30
CA ASP A 74 -5.74 1.77 60.10
C ASP A 74 -5.53 0.42 59.41
N ASP A 75 -4.30 -0.10 59.39
CA ASP A 75 -3.95 -1.31 58.64
C ASP A 75 -3.19 -2.36 59.44
N TYR A 76 -3.06 -2.14 60.75
CA TYR A 76 -2.34 -2.98 61.70
C TYR A 76 -0.88 -3.26 61.27
N SER A 77 -0.27 -2.34 60.52
CA SER A 77 1.14 -2.44 60.15
C SER A 77 2.03 -2.05 61.31
N VAL A 78 3.03 -2.87 61.61
CA VAL A 78 4.00 -2.58 62.66
C VAL A 78 4.95 -1.46 62.21
N VAL A 79 5.03 -0.39 62.99
CA VAL A 79 5.90 0.77 62.73
C VAL A 79 7.14 0.80 63.63
N ARG A 80 7.11 0.12 64.79
CA ARG A 80 8.29 -0.08 65.65
C ARG A 80 8.21 -1.43 66.38
N VAL A 81 9.35 -2.10 66.52
CA VAL A 81 9.54 -3.32 67.31
C VAL A 81 10.65 -3.09 68.33
N GLY A 82 10.28 -2.95 69.61
CA GLY A 82 11.20 -2.72 70.71
C GLY A 82 12.15 -1.54 70.46
N GLY A 83 13.44 -1.72 70.78
CA GLY A 83 14.51 -0.77 70.45
C GLY A 83 15.31 -1.11 69.18
N SER A 84 14.95 -2.19 68.47
CA SER A 84 15.79 -2.73 67.39
C SER A 84 15.35 -2.28 65.99
N HIS A 85 14.04 -2.18 65.72
CA HIS A 85 13.51 -1.84 64.39
C HIS A 85 12.48 -0.71 64.50
N ALA A 86 12.67 0.37 63.74
CA ALA A 86 11.74 1.50 63.70
C ALA A 86 11.64 2.06 62.27
N LEU A 87 10.43 2.09 61.71
CA LEU A 87 10.17 2.51 60.34
C LEU A 87 10.44 4.02 60.13
N ASP A 88 10.21 4.85 61.15
CA ASP A 88 10.54 6.28 61.11
C ASP A 88 12.05 6.50 61.01
N GLU A 89 12.84 5.74 61.77
CA GLU A 89 14.30 5.80 61.73
C GLU A 89 14.84 5.34 60.37
N GLU A 90 14.30 4.25 59.82
CA GLU A 90 14.63 3.79 58.46
C GLU A 90 14.28 4.83 57.39
N GLN A 91 13.15 5.51 57.51
CA GLN A 91 12.73 6.52 56.55
C GLN A 91 13.59 7.78 56.61
N ARG A 92 14.08 8.17 57.80
CA ARG A 92 15.01 9.29 57.99
C ARG A 92 16.40 9.00 57.45
N LEU A 93 16.92 7.80 57.71
CA LEU A 93 18.26 7.39 57.28
C LEU A 93 18.30 6.97 55.79
N PHE A 94 17.22 6.34 55.31
CA PHE A 94 17.12 5.76 53.96
C PHE A 94 15.79 6.15 53.28
N PRO A 95 15.64 7.42 52.87
CA PRO A 95 14.39 7.93 52.29
C PRO A 95 13.99 7.16 51.03
N ARG A 96 12.69 6.93 50.84
CA ARG A 96 12.15 6.22 49.67
C ARG A 96 12.46 6.98 48.38
N VAL A 97 12.85 6.22 47.35
CA VAL A 97 13.18 6.76 46.02
C VAL A 97 12.24 6.17 44.99
N PHE A 98 11.43 7.03 44.36
CA PHE A 98 10.48 6.63 43.32
C PHE A 98 11.14 6.74 41.94
N TRP A 99 11.47 5.62 41.31
CA TRP A 99 12.06 5.56 39.96
C TRP A 99 11.04 5.16 38.88
N GLY A 100 9.94 4.49 39.26
CA GLY A 100 8.92 3.97 38.34
C GLY A 100 8.33 5.00 37.38
N ARG A 101 8.01 6.20 37.88
CA ARG A 101 7.49 7.30 37.05
C ARG A 101 8.42 7.63 35.88
N HIS A 102 9.72 7.69 36.13
CA HIS A 102 10.69 8.02 35.09
C HIS A 102 10.80 6.91 34.05
N VAL A 103 10.71 5.65 34.48
CA VAL A 103 10.68 4.51 33.56
C VAL A 103 9.41 4.50 32.72
N THR A 104 8.24 4.74 33.31
CA THR A 104 6.98 4.82 32.56
C THR A 104 7.05 5.92 31.51
N LEU A 105 7.51 7.12 31.85
CA LEU A 105 7.62 8.23 30.90
C LEU A 105 8.65 7.97 29.79
N ALA A 106 9.80 7.38 30.11
CA ALA A 106 10.78 6.98 29.11
C ALA A 106 10.22 5.91 28.16
N LEU A 107 9.50 4.90 28.69
CA LEU A 107 8.83 3.88 27.89
C LEU A 107 7.75 4.49 26.99
N THR A 108 6.94 5.42 27.50
CA THR A 108 5.96 6.16 26.69
C THR A 108 6.65 6.91 25.56
N GLY A 109 7.77 7.58 25.82
CA GLY A 109 8.57 8.25 24.78
C GLY A 109 9.09 7.28 23.72
N ILE A 110 9.63 6.12 24.13
CA ILE A 110 10.10 5.08 23.21
C ILE A 110 8.96 4.57 22.32
N LEU A 111 7.82 4.22 22.92
CA LEU A 111 6.65 3.71 22.19
C LEU A 111 6.06 4.76 21.26
N ALA A 112 5.97 6.01 21.70
CA ALA A 112 5.48 7.13 20.88
C ALA A 112 6.41 7.41 19.69
N GLY A 113 7.73 7.36 19.89
CA GLY A 113 8.72 7.49 18.81
C GLY A 113 8.66 6.34 17.82
N ALA A 114 8.53 5.10 18.32
CA ALA A 114 8.39 3.90 17.49
C ALA A 114 7.10 3.91 16.67
N ALA A 115 5.98 4.32 17.26
CA ALA A 115 4.70 4.46 16.57
C ALA A 115 4.76 5.52 15.46
N LEU A 116 5.44 6.64 15.71
CA LEU A 116 5.67 7.67 14.68
C LEU A 116 6.56 7.15 13.55
N TYR A 117 7.66 6.47 13.87
CA TYR A 117 8.55 5.87 12.87
C TYR A 117 7.83 4.83 12.00
N ALA A 118 6.91 4.04 12.57
CA ALA A 118 6.16 3.03 11.85
C ALA A 118 5.02 3.61 10.97
N SER A 119 4.56 4.83 11.24
CA SER A 119 3.41 5.44 10.55
C SER A 119 3.75 6.61 9.63
N ALA A 120 4.93 7.22 9.77
CA ALA A 120 5.33 8.38 8.99
C ALA A 120 6.14 7.98 7.76
N ASP A 121 5.66 8.40 6.58
CA ASP A 121 6.32 8.15 5.30
C ASP A 121 7.51 9.10 5.06
N GLY A 122 8.66 8.81 5.66
CA GLY A 122 9.91 9.55 5.44
C GLY A 122 10.07 10.76 6.35
N LEU A 123 10.38 10.50 7.62
CA LEU A 123 10.65 11.51 8.66
C LEU A 123 11.80 12.47 8.30
N GLU A 124 12.77 12.01 7.51
CA GLU A 124 13.88 12.84 7.03
C GLU A 124 13.39 14.02 6.18
N ARG A 125 12.36 13.77 5.34
CA ARG A 125 11.71 14.81 4.53
C ARG A 125 10.84 15.74 5.37
N ASP A 126 10.16 15.21 6.38
CA ASP A 126 9.43 16.04 7.34
C ASP A 126 10.37 16.97 8.12
N ALA A 127 11.54 16.47 8.52
CA ALA A 127 12.57 17.26 9.18
C ALA A 127 13.15 18.34 8.24
N ALA A 128 13.40 17.99 6.98
CA ALA A 128 13.89 18.95 5.99
C ALA A 128 12.89 20.07 5.71
N LEU A 129 11.60 19.76 5.50
CA LEU A 129 10.56 20.77 5.31
C LEU A 129 10.39 21.65 6.56
N ALA A 130 10.35 21.05 7.75
CA ALA A 130 10.29 21.80 9.01
C ALA A 130 11.49 22.75 9.16
N GLY A 131 12.69 22.29 8.79
CA GLY A 131 13.90 23.11 8.80
C GLY A 131 13.82 24.28 7.80
N ALA A 132 13.37 24.04 6.58
CA ALA A 132 13.20 25.10 5.57
C ALA A 132 12.15 26.14 6.00
N TRP A 133 11.03 25.68 6.58
CA TRP A 133 9.99 26.54 7.14
C TRP A 133 10.50 27.41 8.29
N LEU A 134 11.25 26.82 9.24
CA LEU A 134 11.85 27.55 10.36
C LEU A 134 12.86 28.62 9.91
N ARG A 135 13.58 28.38 8.81
CA ARG A 135 14.50 29.35 8.22
C ARG A 135 13.81 30.42 7.38
N GLY A 136 12.51 30.28 7.09
CA GLY A 136 11.77 31.18 6.21
C GLY A 136 12.26 31.15 4.77
N GLU A 137 12.80 30.02 4.32
CA GLU A 137 13.31 29.86 2.96
C GLU A 137 12.12 29.82 1.97
N PRO A 138 12.08 30.71 0.96
CA PRO A 138 11.06 30.62 -0.08
C PRO A 138 11.31 29.36 -0.95
N PRO A 139 10.26 28.80 -1.58
CA PRO A 139 10.44 27.71 -2.51
C PRO A 139 11.27 28.16 -3.71
N ARG A 140 12.19 27.29 -4.15
CA ARG A 140 12.96 27.52 -5.36
C ARG A 140 12.06 27.33 -6.58
N VAL A 141 11.84 28.40 -7.33
CA VAL A 141 10.99 28.39 -8.52
C VAL A 141 11.83 28.06 -9.73
N TYR A 142 11.40 27.06 -10.52
CA TYR A 142 12.01 26.75 -11.80
C TYR A 142 11.02 27.09 -12.92
N ALA A 143 11.45 27.91 -13.88
CA ALA A 143 10.63 28.34 -15.00
C ALA A 143 10.80 27.48 -16.26
N SER A 144 11.90 26.72 -16.36
CA SER A 144 12.15 25.81 -17.47
C SER A 144 12.88 24.54 -17.03
N ALA A 145 12.82 23.49 -17.86
CA ALA A 145 13.59 22.28 -17.62
C ALA A 145 15.10 22.55 -17.72
N ALA A 146 15.52 23.51 -18.55
CA ALA A 146 16.92 23.89 -18.70
C ALA A 146 17.50 24.50 -17.41
N GLU A 147 16.74 25.34 -16.71
CA GLU A 147 17.12 25.88 -15.41
C GLU A 147 17.27 24.77 -14.37
N LEU A 148 16.31 23.84 -14.34
CA LEU A 148 16.32 22.69 -13.44
C LEU A 148 17.49 21.73 -13.71
N ALA A 149 17.86 21.54 -14.99
CA ALA A 149 18.99 20.71 -15.37
C ALA A 149 20.35 21.32 -15.01
N GLN A 150 20.47 22.66 -15.07
CA GLN A 150 21.72 23.36 -14.76
C GLN A 150 22.01 23.40 -13.26
N ASP A 151 20.98 23.58 -12.43
CA ASP A 151 21.12 23.67 -10.98
C ASP A 151 20.00 22.88 -10.28
N PRO A 152 20.14 21.54 -10.25
CA PRO A 152 19.13 20.67 -9.65
C PRO A 152 19.05 20.89 -8.13
N PRO A 153 17.84 20.84 -7.55
CA PRO A 153 17.66 21.04 -6.13
C PRO A 153 18.29 19.89 -5.33
N GLY A 154 18.95 20.24 -4.23
CA GLY A 154 19.39 19.24 -3.25
C GLY A 154 18.20 18.62 -2.50
N PHE A 155 18.45 17.50 -1.82
CA PHE A 155 17.47 16.89 -0.92
C PHE A 155 16.95 17.91 0.10
N GLY A 156 15.64 17.94 0.31
CA GLY A 156 15.01 18.79 1.31
C GLY A 156 14.82 20.25 0.90
N VAL A 157 15.13 20.61 -0.34
CA VAL A 157 14.86 21.96 -0.88
C VAL A 157 13.40 22.03 -1.33
N PRO A 158 12.60 22.99 -0.82
CA PRO A 158 11.26 23.23 -1.33
C PRO A 158 11.32 23.80 -2.75
N VAL A 159 10.48 23.29 -3.64
CA VAL A 159 10.49 23.62 -5.06
C VAL A 159 9.09 23.93 -5.56
N SER A 160 9.00 24.84 -6.53
CA SER A 160 7.78 25.13 -7.28
C SER A 160 8.09 25.12 -8.77
N MET A 161 7.35 24.29 -9.50
CA MET A 161 7.54 24.07 -10.93
C MET A 161 6.20 24.16 -11.64
N ARG A 162 6.20 24.80 -12.81
CA ARG A 162 5.04 24.84 -13.70
C ARG A 162 5.52 24.88 -15.14
N GLY A 163 4.79 24.21 -16.01
CA GLY A 163 5.14 24.15 -17.41
C GLY A 163 4.24 23.19 -18.16
N ASN A 164 4.69 22.79 -19.36
CA ASN A 164 4.05 21.73 -20.12
C ASN A 164 4.99 20.53 -20.16
N ALA A 165 4.49 19.37 -19.76
CA ALA A 165 5.25 18.13 -19.76
C ALA A 165 4.42 16.98 -20.33
N ARG A 166 5.09 15.91 -20.68
CA ARG A 166 4.46 14.67 -21.18
C ARG A 166 4.52 13.62 -20.10
N CYS A 167 3.48 12.80 -19.99
CA CYS A 167 3.57 11.58 -19.20
C CYS A 167 4.60 10.64 -19.86
N GLU A 168 5.46 10.06 -19.05
CA GLU A 168 6.43 9.06 -19.51
C GLU A 168 5.72 7.76 -19.88
N LEU A 169 6.15 7.13 -20.98
CA LEU A 169 5.89 5.72 -21.22
C LEU A 169 6.77 4.90 -20.29
N ARG A 170 6.17 4.05 -19.47
CA ARG A 170 6.88 3.14 -18.57
C ARG A 170 6.28 1.75 -18.64
N GLU A 171 7.12 0.77 -18.36
CA GLU A 171 6.66 -0.59 -18.11
C GLU A 171 6.01 -0.65 -16.72
N ASP A 172 4.76 -1.06 -16.70
CA ASP A 172 4.02 -1.34 -15.48
C ASP A 172 4.58 -2.60 -14.83
N ALA A 173 4.95 -2.51 -13.54
CA ALA A 173 5.65 -3.58 -12.85
C ALA A 173 4.81 -4.86 -12.68
N ASP A 174 3.48 -4.72 -12.58
CA ASP A 174 2.59 -5.84 -12.31
C ASP A 174 2.20 -6.57 -13.61
N SER A 175 1.89 -5.82 -14.66
CA SER A 175 1.45 -6.37 -15.94
C SER A 175 2.56 -6.57 -16.98
N GLY A 176 3.73 -5.95 -16.78
CA GLY A 176 4.82 -5.92 -17.75
C GLY A 176 4.48 -5.21 -19.05
N LYS A 177 3.35 -4.49 -19.11
CA LYS A 177 2.89 -3.75 -20.29
C LYS A 177 3.40 -2.32 -20.24
N VAL A 178 3.71 -1.76 -21.40
CA VAL A 178 4.09 -0.34 -21.48
C VAL A 178 2.85 0.54 -21.56
N GLY A 179 2.75 1.50 -20.66
CA GLY A 179 1.68 2.48 -20.59
C GLY A 179 2.18 3.86 -20.17
N PHE A 180 1.31 4.86 -20.26
CA PHE A 180 1.64 6.18 -19.74
C PHE A 180 1.51 6.21 -18.22
N ASP A 181 2.54 6.72 -17.56
CA ASP A 181 2.55 7.01 -16.14
C ASP A 181 2.70 8.52 -15.95
N CYS A 182 1.61 9.19 -15.57
CA CYS A 182 1.62 10.64 -15.35
C CYS A 182 2.17 11.04 -13.97
N GLY A 183 2.55 10.09 -13.11
CA GLY A 183 3.43 10.33 -11.96
C GLY A 183 4.89 10.58 -12.39
N TRP A 184 5.22 10.27 -13.65
CA TRP A 184 6.51 10.53 -14.27
C TRP A 184 6.33 11.47 -15.45
N LEU A 185 6.92 12.66 -15.36
CA LEU A 185 6.76 13.68 -16.39
C LEU A 185 8.09 13.99 -17.07
N ARG A 186 8.11 14.05 -18.41
CA ARG A 186 9.24 14.61 -19.15
C ARG A 186 8.94 16.04 -19.56
N TRP A 187 9.73 16.97 -19.01
CA TRP A 187 9.64 18.40 -19.26
C TRP A 187 10.70 18.83 -20.29
N ASP A 188 10.27 19.51 -21.35
CA ASP A 188 11.09 19.98 -22.50
C ASP A 188 11.94 18.90 -23.19
N GLY A 189 11.50 17.64 -23.11
CA GLY A 189 12.10 16.53 -23.85
C GLY A 189 11.62 16.42 -25.30
N ALA A 190 12.36 15.68 -26.12
CA ALA A 190 11.93 15.40 -27.49
C ALA A 190 10.64 14.57 -27.48
N ALA A 191 9.71 14.91 -28.38
CA ALA A 191 8.50 14.11 -28.60
C ALA A 191 8.90 12.68 -28.97
N PRO A 192 8.42 11.65 -28.26
CA PRO A 192 8.76 10.27 -28.58
C PRO A 192 8.25 9.93 -29.97
N GLN A 193 9.01 9.11 -30.71
CA GLN A 193 8.55 8.64 -32.00
C GLN A 193 7.54 7.52 -31.76
N ALA A 194 6.33 7.66 -32.29
CA ALA A 194 5.38 6.57 -32.28
C ALA A 194 6.00 5.34 -32.97
N GLY A 195 6.05 4.22 -32.26
CA GLY A 195 6.48 2.95 -32.86
C GLY A 195 5.60 2.64 -34.07
N ARG A 196 6.18 2.05 -35.11
CA ARG A 196 5.37 1.62 -36.25
C ARG A 196 4.54 0.42 -35.83
N LEU A 197 3.24 0.49 -36.04
CA LEU A 197 2.36 -0.66 -35.84
C LEU A 197 2.57 -1.64 -37.01
N GLU A 198 3.53 -2.55 -36.84
CA GLU A 198 3.86 -3.58 -37.83
C GLU A 198 2.90 -4.76 -37.69
N VAL A 199 1.77 -4.67 -38.39
CA VAL A 199 0.74 -5.72 -38.44
C VAL A 199 0.55 -6.14 -39.89
N ASN A 200 0.47 -7.46 -40.13
CA ASN A 200 0.14 -8.00 -41.44
C ASN A 200 -1.23 -7.45 -41.91
N ALA A 201 -1.33 -7.06 -43.19
CA ALA A 201 -2.54 -6.46 -43.73
C ALA A 201 -3.79 -7.34 -43.56
N ALA A 202 -3.67 -8.66 -43.67
CA ALA A 202 -4.77 -9.60 -43.50
C ALA A 202 -5.26 -9.63 -42.03
N VAL A 203 -4.33 -9.67 -41.07
CA VAL A 203 -4.65 -9.58 -39.62
C VAL A 203 -5.41 -8.28 -39.33
N MET A 204 -4.95 -7.17 -39.91
CA MET A 204 -5.56 -5.86 -39.71
C MET A 204 -6.96 -5.78 -40.35
N GLN A 205 -7.14 -6.32 -41.56
CA GLN A 205 -8.46 -6.42 -42.20
C GLN A 205 -9.46 -7.27 -41.40
N LEU A 206 -9.00 -8.38 -40.80
CA LEU A 206 -9.84 -9.22 -39.94
C LEU A 206 -10.23 -8.50 -38.64
N TYR A 207 -9.27 -7.86 -37.97
CA TYR A 207 -9.54 -7.17 -36.71
C TYR A 207 -10.42 -5.91 -36.87
N SER A 208 -10.24 -5.16 -37.96
CA SER A 208 -11.12 -4.02 -38.28
C SER A 208 -12.53 -4.44 -38.70
N GLY A 209 -12.68 -5.67 -39.22
CA GLY A 209 -13.93 -6.17 -39.79
C GLY A 209 -14.13 -5.84 -41.27
N ASP A 210 -13.13 -5.20 -41.91
CA ASP A 210 -13.15 -4.79 -43.32
C ASP A 210 -12.91 -5.97 -44.28
N PHE A 211 -12.51 -7.13 -43.77
CA PHE A 211 -12.30 -8.35 -44.55
C PHE A 211 -13.59 -8.83 -45.25
N ILE A 212 -14.77 -8.56 -44.68
CA ILE A 212 -16.07 -8.96 -45.23
C ILE A 212 -16.82 -7.74 -45.78
N ARG A 213 -16.88 -7.63 -47.10
CA ARG A 213 -17.63 -6.58 -47.80
C ARG A 213 -19.00 -7.08 -48.17
N THR A 214 -20.02 -6.30 -47.84
CA THR A 214 -21.41 -6.70 -48.03
C THR A 214 -22.19 -5.70 -48.88
N ARG A 215 -23.12 -6.22 -49.69
CA ARG A 215 -24.11 -5.45 -50.44
C ARG A 215 -25.50 -5.97 -50.09
N PRO A 216 -26.53 -5.10 -49.95
CA PRO A 216 -27.91 -5.57 -49.77
C PRO A 216 -28.33 -6.55 -50.87
N ASN A 217 -29.05 -7.62 -50.50
CA ASN A 217 -29.59 -8.58 -51.45
C ASN A 217 -31.12 -8.62 -51.37
N PRO A 218 -31.82 -7.66 -52.03
CA PRO A 218 -33.27 -7.50 -51.90
C PRO A 218 -34.05 -8.70 -52.45
N MET A 219 -33.49 -9.43 -53.41
CA MET A 219 -34.11 -10.64 -53.95
C MET A 219 -34.16 -11.74 -52.88
N LEU A 220 -33.04 -11.97 -52.18
CA LEU A 220 -33.00 -12.96 -51.11
C LEU A 220 -33.84 -12.51 -49.89
N ASP A 221 -33.90 -11.22 -49.60
CA ASP A 221 -34.78 -10.65 -48.57
C ASP A 221 -36.26 -10.99 -48.84
N VAL A 222 -36.72 -10.80 -50.09
CA VAL A 222 -38.11 -11.14 -50.47
C VAL A 222 -38.38 -12.63 -50.35
N LEU A 223 -37.41 -13.48 -50.76
CA LEU A 223 -37.54 -14.93 -50.62
C LEU A 223 -37.66 -15.35 -49.15
N VAL A 224 -36.80 -14.81 -48.29
CA VAL A 224 -36.81 -15.09 -46.84
C VAL A 224 -38.12 -14.59 -46.21
N ALA A 225 -38.56 -13.38 -46.57
CA ALA A 225 -39.83 -12.84 -46.09
C ALA A 225 -41.01 -13.75 -46.46
N SER A 226 -41.08 -14.23 -47.71
CA SER A 226 -42.17 -15.13 -48.15
C SER A 226 -42.20 -16.46 -47.38
N GLN A 227 -41.04 -17.05 -47.07
CA GLN A 227 -40.96 -18.25 -46.22
C GLN A 227 -41.39 -17.98 -44.78
N VAL A 228 -41.01 -16.83 -44.23
CA VAL A 228 -41.43 -16.41 -42.87
C VAL A 228 -42.95 -16.23 -42.82
N TYR A 229 -43.55 -15.58 -43.81
CA TYR A 229 -45.01 -15.43 -43.90
C TYR A 229 -45.72 -16.79 -44.02
N GLY A 230 -45.13 -17.75 -44.73
CA GLY A 230 -45.63 -19.13 -44.76
C GLY A 230 -45.63 -19.80 -43.39
N ARG A 231 -44.53 -19.66 -42.63
CA ARG A 231 -44.39 -20.24 -41.27
C ARG A 231 -45.19 -19.50 -40.20
N MET A 232 -45.48 -18.22 -40.38
CA MET A 232 -46.37 -17.47 -39.49
C MET A 232 -47.76 -18.10 -39.39
N ARG A 233 -48.20 -18.81 -40.45
CA ARG A 233 -49.48 -19.53 -40.47
C ARG A 233 -49.56 -20.61 -39.39
N ASP A 234 -48.44 -21.25 -39.10
CA ASP A 234 -48.34 -22.34 -38.11
C ASP A 234 -47.69 -21.90 -36.79
N ASN A 235 -46.92 -20.79 -36.80
CA ASN A 235 -46.29 -20.21 -35.62
C ASN A 235 -46.25 -18.66 -35.70
N PRO A 236 -47.16 -17.96 -35.01
CA PRO A 236 -47.24 -16.49 -35.02
C PRO A 236 -45.95 -15.78 -34.54
N MET A 237 -45.13 -16.43 -33.71
CA MET A 237 -43.87 -15.87 -33.20
C MET A 237 -42.73 -15.89 -34.23
N ALA A 238 -42.87 -16.63 -35.34
CA ALA A 238 -41.87 -16.66 -36.41
C ALA A 238 -41.60 -15.27 -37.02
N GLY A 239 -42.62 -14.42 -37.04
CA GLY A 239 -42.50 -13.04 -37.52
C GLY A 239 -41.68 -12.12 -36.64
N TYR A 240 -41.83 -12.23 -35.32
CA TYR A 240 -41.05 -11.43 -34.37
C TYR A 240 -39.56 -11.77 -34.47
N ASN A 241 -39.23 -13.05 -34.59
CA ASN A 241 -37.85 -13.53 -34.74
C ASN A 241 -37.22 -13.15 -36.10
N ALA A 242 -38.04 -12.83 -37.10
CA ALA A 242 -37.60 -12.49 -38.46
C ALA A 242 -37.41 -10.98 -38.70
N ARG A 243 -37.78 -10.09 -37.76
CA ARG A 243 -37.71 -8.63 -37.96
C ARG A 243 -36.30 -8.10 -38.27
N ASN A 244 -35.25 -8.80 -37.81
CA ASN A 244 -33.85 -8.41 -38.03
C ASN A 244 -33.10 -9.36 -38.99
N LEU A 245 -33.84 -10.18 -39.75
CA LEU A 245 -33.27 -11.11 -40.71
C LEU A 245 -33.23 -10.44 -42.08
N SER A 246 -32.08 -9.85 -42.41
CA SER A 246 -31.76 -9.41 -43.76
C SER A 246 -30.65 -10.25 -44.36
N ALA A 247 -30.73 -10.50 -45.65
CA ALA A 247 -29.74 -11.17 -46.45
C ALA A 247 -28.86 -10.15 -47.16
N VAL A 248 -27.57 -10.42 -47.17
CA VAL A 248 -26.58 -9.61 -47.86
C VAL A 248 -25.74 -10.49 -48.77
N SER A 249 -25.33 -9.94 -49.90
CA SER A 249 -24.31 -10.54 -50.74
C SER A 249 -22.94 -10.19 -50.17
N VAL A 250 -22.13 -11.20 -49.88
CA VAL A 250 -20.70 -11.07 -49.56
C VAL A 250 -19.95 -10.95 -50.88
N THR A 251 -19.44 -9.76 -51.19
CA THR A 251 -18.75 -9.47 -52.45
C THR A 251 -17.25 -9.68 -52.32
N GLY A 252 -16.60 -10.22 -53.33
CA GLY A 252 -15.17 -10.52 -53.24
C GLY A 252 -14.91 -11.74 -52.35
N LEU A 253 -15.74 -12.78 -52.47
CA LEU A 253 -15.73 -13.96 -51.62
C LEU A 253 -14.35 -14.64 -51.61
N SER A 254 -13.73 -14.76 -52.79
CA SER A 254 -12.40 -15.36 -52.95
C SER A 254 -11.35 -14.60 -52.15
N GLY A 255 -11.38 -13.26 -52.21
CA GLY A 255 -10.50 -12.41 -51.40
C GLY A 255 -10.78 -12.52 -49.90
N THR A 256 -12.05 -12.64 -49.51
CA THR A 256 -12.45 -12.81 -48.10
C THR A 256 -11.89 -14.12 -47.53
N VAL A 257 -12.07 -15.23 -48.25
CA VAL A 257 -11.63 -16.58 -47.83
C VAL A 257 -10.11 -16.66 -47.75
N ARG A 258 -9.38 -16.15 -48.77
CA ARG A 258 -7.91 -16.09 -48.74
C ARG A 258 -7.40 -15.20 -47.61
N GLY A 259 -8.06 -14.06 -47.35
CA GLY A 259 -7.70 -13.15 -46.27
C GLY A 259 -7.84 -13.78 -44.89
N ILE A 260 -8.92 -14.56 -44.67
CA ILE A 260 -9.10 -15.32 -43.42
C ILE A 260 -8.01 -16.38 -43.28
N GLU A 261 -7.70 -17.13 -44.35
CA GLU A 261 -6.66 -18.16 -44.28
C GLU A 261 -5.30 -17.56 -43.95
N GLN A 262 -4.88 -16.55 -44.72
CA GLN A 262 -3.60 -15.87 -44.54
C GLN A 262 -3.43 -15.27 -43.13
N ALA A 263 -4.48 -14.69 -42.56
CA ALA A 263 -4.43 -14.14 -41.21
C ALA A 263 -4.39 -15.25 -40.14
N CYS A 264 -5.15 -16.33 -40.34
CA CYS A 264 -5.19 -17.45 -39.41
C CYS A 264 -3.92 -18.32 -39.43
N ASP A 265 -3.18 -18.34 -40.54
CA ASP A 265 -1.85 -18.97 -40.60
C ASP A 265 -0.82 -18.28 -39.68
N LEU A 266 -1.08 -17.03 -39.32
CA LEU A 266 -0.26 -16.25 -38.39
C LEU A 266 -0.73 -16.38 -36.93
N ALA A 267 -1.84 -17.07 -36.68
CA ALA A 267 -2.40 -17.20 -35.33
C ALA A 267 -1.54 -18.11 -34.45
N THR A 268 -1.40 -17.73 -33.17
CA THR A 268 -0.63 -18.50 -32.18
C THR A 268 -1.40 -18.66 -30.87
N GLY A 269 -1.16 -19.74 -30.13
CA GLY A 269 -1.77 -19.98 -28.83
C GLY A 269 -3.31 -20.06 -28.91
N GLU A 270 -4.01 -19.34 -28.02
CA GLU A 270 -5.48 -19.33 -27.97
C GLU A 270 -6.14 -18.77 -29.25
N SER A 271 -5.42 -17.97 -30.03
CA SER A 271 -5.91 -17.43 -31.30
C SER A 271 -6.15 -18.52 -32.35
N ILE A 272 -5.48 -19.68 -32.24
CA ILE A 272 -5.66 -20.82 -33.17
C ILE A 272 -7.10 -21.35 -33.06
N ALA A 273 -7.57 -21.63 -31.85
CA ALA A 273 -8.92 -22.14 -31.63
C ALA A 273 -10.01 -21.13 -32.05
N ALA A 274 -9.77 -19.84 -31.84
CA ALA A 274 -10.66 -18.78 -32.30
C ALA A 274 -10.70 -18.67 -33.84
N CYS A 275 -9.56 -18.91 -34.51
CA CYS A 275 -9.48 -19.01 -35.96
C CYS A 275 -10.23 -20.22 -36.50
N ASP A 276 -10.11 -21.38 -35.86
CA ASP A 276 -10.86 -22.58 -36.24
C ASP A 276 -12.37 -22.37 -36.09
N GLU A 277 -12.81 -21.68 -35.04
CA GLU A 277 -14.22 -21.29 -34.88
C GLU A 277 -14.67 -20.33 -35.98
N LEU A 278 -13.89 -19.29 -36.29
CA LEU A 278 -14.17 -18.36 -37.37
C LEU A 278 -14.32 -19.08 -38.72
N LYS A 279 -13.35 -19.94 -39.08
CA LYS A 279 -13.34 -20.72 -40.33
C LYS A 279 -14.55 -21.64 -40.42
N ARG A 280 -14.85 -22.39 -39.36
CA ARG A 280 -16.02 -23.29 -39.29
C ARG A 280 -17.34 -22.54 -39.44
N GLU A 281 -17.50 -21.44 -38.69
CA GLU A 281 -18.72 -20.66 -38.70
C GLU A 281 -18.92 -19.90 -40.01
N PHE A 282 -17.85 -19.46 -40.66
CA PHE A 282 -17.94 -18.85 -41.98
C PHE A 282 -18.46 -19.85 -43.01
N ALA A 283 -17.84 -21.04 -43.10
CA ALA A 283 -18.23 -22.08 -44.04
C ALA A 283 -19.67 -22.57 -43.81
N ALA A 284 -20.10 -22.68 -42.54
CA ALA A 284 -21.45 -23.14 -42.20
C ALA A 284 -22.56 -22.13 -42.56
N ASN A 285 -22.25 -20.83 -42.67
CA ASN A 285 -23.25 -19.78 -42.83
C ASN A 285 -23.18 -19.04 -44.17
N ILE A 286 -22.20 -19.34 -45.03
CA ILE A 286 -22.13 -18.80 -46.39
C ILE A 286 -23.01 -19.65 -47.34
N LEU A 287 -23.90 -18.98 -48.06
CA LEU A 287 -24.76 -19.57 -49.08
C LEU A 287 -24.11 -19.34 -50.45
N LEU A 288 -23.84 -20.43 -51.15
CA LEU A 288 -23.26 -20.42 -52.49
C LEU A 288 -24.31 -20.78 -53.53
N ALA A 289 -24.15 -20.27 -54.76
CA ALA A 289 -25.07 -20.55 -55.87
C ALA A 289 -24.99 -22.00 -56.40
N LYS A 290 -23.93 -22.74 -56.05
CA LYS A 290 -23.76 -24.18 -56.29
C LYS A 290 -23.63 -24.90 -54.94
N GLU A 291 -23.80 -26.23 -54.93
CA GLU A 291 -23.73 -27.07 -53.72
C GLU A 291 -22.65 -26.56 -52.75
N GLY A 292 -23.10 -26.26 -51.53
CA GLY A 292 -22.31 -25.54 -50.53
C GLY A 292 -21.05 -26.30 -50.15
N ALA A 293 -19.97 -25.58 -49.87
CA ALA A 293 -18.80 -26.17 -49.24
C ALA A 293 -19.21 -26.65 -47.83
N GLY A 294 -19.25 -27.96 -47.61
CA GLY A 294 -19.64 -28.56 -46.34
C GLY A 294 -18.59 -28.33 -45.24
N SER A 295 -17.39 -27.89 -45.62
CA SER A 295 -16.30 -27.54 -44.71
C SER A 295 -15.51 -26.32 -45.20
N TRP A 296 -14.74 -25.73 -44.28
CA TRP A 296 -13.81 -24.65 -44.63
C TRP A 296 -12.77 -25.08 -45.67
N LEU A 297 -12.23 -26.30 -45.54
CA LEU A 297 -11.23 -26.82 -46.47
C LEU A 297 -11.77 -26.92 -47.90
N GLU A 298 -13.00 -27.39 -48.06
CA GLU A 298 -13.68 -27.44 -49.36
C GLU A 298 -13.89 -26.03 -49.92
N LEU A 299 -14.32 -25.08 -49.09
CA LEU A 299 -14.53 -23.69 -49.50
C LEU A 299 -13.23 -23.06 -49.98
N TYR A 300 -12.16 -23.25 -49.22
CA TYR A 300 -10.83 -22.75 -49.56
C TYR A 300 -10.32 -23.37 -50.86
N ARG A 301 -10.50 -24.69 -51.06
CA ARG A 301 -10.11 -25.37 -52.29
C ARG A 301 -10.86 -24.86 -53.51
N LEU A 302 -12.17 -24.61 -53.40
CA LEU A 302 -12.98 -24.01 -54.47
C LEU A 302 -12.48 -22.60 -54.84
N VAL A 303 -12.05 -21.81 -53.86
CA VAL A 303 -11.47 -20.49 -54.08
C VAL A 303 -10.11 -20.59 -54.78
N GLU A 304 -9.23 -21.50 -54.35
CA GLU A 304 -7.90 -21.73 -54.97
C GLU A 304 -8.02 -22.25 -56.41
N GLU A 305 -9.02 -23.08 -56.70
CA GLU A 305 -9.32 -23.58 -58.04
C GLU A 305 -10.00 -22.52 -58.94
N GLY A 306 -10.24 -21.30 -58.44
CA GLY A 306 -10.85 -20.21 -59.21
C GLY A 306 -12.33 -20.44 -59.54
N ALA A 307 -13.06 -21.23 -58.75
CA ALA A 307 -14.45 -21.62 -59.03
C ALA A 307 -15.40 -20.41 -59.21
N PHE A 308 -15.07 -19.28 -58.57
CA PHE A 308 -15.86 -18.06 -58.50
C PHE A 308 -15.38 -16.95 -59.48
N GLU A 309 -14.23 -17.09 -60.14
CA GLU A 309 -13.60 -16.04 -60.95
C GLU A 309 -13.85 -16.18 -62.48
N GLY A 310 -14.67 -17.15 -62.91
CA GLY A 310 -14.97 -17.40 -64.33
C GLY A 310 -15.92 -16.38 -64.99
N LYS A 311 -15.84 -16.21 -66.33
CA LYS A 311 -16.73 -15.31 -67.10
C LYS A 311 -18.21 -15.56 -66.78
N GLY A 312 -18.91 -14.54 -66.27
CA GLY A 312 -20.32 -14.58 -65.91
C GLY A 312 -20.64 -15.15 -64.52
N ARG A 313 -19.63 -15.52 -63.74
CA ARG A 313 -19.78 -15.89 -62.32
C ARG A 313 -19.44 -14.66 -61.48
N GLY A 314 -20.34 -14.29 -60.57
CA GLY A 314 -20.03 -13.29 -59.55
C GLY A 314 -19.18 -13.94 -58.46
N ASP A 315 -18.08 -13.29 -58.06
CA ASP A 315 -17.29 -13.66 -56.87
C ASP A 315 -18.05 -13.29 -55.59
N ASP A 316 -19.28 -13.77 -55.50
CA ASP A 316 -20.29 -13.37 -54.53
C ASP A 316 -20.86 -14.62 -53.84
N GLY A 317 -20.97 -14.55 -52.51
CA GLY A 317 -21.80 -15.46 -51.72
C GLY A 317 -22.96 -14.69 -51.08
N ALA A 318 -23.89 -15.39 -50.43
CA ALA A 318 -24.94 -14.74 -49.63
C ALA A 318 -24.85 -15.17 -48.16
N MET A 319 -25.10 -14.24 -47.24
CA MET A 319 -25.09 -14.50 -45.80
C MET A 319 -26.16 -13.64 -45.13
N PHE A 320 -26.74 -14.10 -44.02
CA PHE A 320 -27.62 -13.24 -43.22
C PHE A 320 -26.80 -12.22 -42.41
N SER A 321 -27.31 -11.00 -42.28
CA SER A 321 -26.65 -9.86 -41.62
C SER A 321 -26.18 -10.16 -40.19
N ARG A 322 -26.98 -10.91 -39.41
CA ARG A 322 -26.60 -11.35 -38.06
C ARG A 322 -25.31 -12.20 -38.04
N TYR A 323 -25.08 -13.01 -39.08
CA TYR A 323 -23.90 -13.86 -39.19
C TYR A 323 -22.70 -13.05 -39.64
N VAL A 324 -22.88 -12.05 -40.49
CA VAL A 324 -21.81 -11.07 -40.83
C VAL A 324 -21.29 -10.39 -39.56
N GLU A 325 -22.19 -9.91 -38.71
CA GLU A 325 -21.80 -9.30 -37.43
C GLU A 325 -21.13 -10.31 -36.49
N ARG A 326 -21.57 -11.57 -36.51
CA ARG A 326 -20.89 -12.64 -35.77
C ARG A 326 -19.49 -12.91 -36.34
N MET A 327 -19.31 -12.93 -37.66
CA MET A 327 -18.01 -13.12 -38.32
C MET A 327 -17.05 -12.00 -37.94
N ARG A 328 -17.50 -10.74 -37.95
CA ARG A 328 -16.71 -9.59 -37.49
C ARG A 328 -16.31 -9.68 -36.02
N ARG A 329 -17.17 -10.22 -35.15
CA ARG A 329 -16.82 -10.46 -33.73
C ARG A 329 -15.80 -11.59 -33.59
N LEU A 330 -16.03 -12.72 -34.25
CA LEU A 330 -15.11 -13.86 -34.22
C LEU A 330 -13.73 -13.49 -34.79
N ALA A 331 -13.68 -12.75 -35.89
CA ALA A 331 -12.43 -12.25 -36.47
C ALA A 331 -11.67 -11.32 -35.51
N ARG A 332 -12.37 -10.43 -34.80
CA ARG A 332 -11.77 -9.59 -33.76
C ARG A 332 -11.18 -10.40 -32.61
N VAL A 333 -11.89 -11.42 -32.14
CA VAL A 333 -11.42 -12.31 -31.08
C VAL A 333 -10.20 -13.09 -31.55
N ALA A 334 -10.26 -13.68 -32.75
CA ALA A 334 -9.17 -14.45 -33.33
C ALA A 334 -7.89 -13.62 -33.50
N MET A 335 -8.00 -12.34 -33.86
CA MET A 335 -6.84 -11.47 -34.09
C MET A 335 -6.40 -10.68 -32.85
N HIS A 336 -7.10 -10.78 -31.73
CA HIS A 336 -6.87 -9.92 -30.55
C HIS A 336 -5.43 -9.98 -30.03
N ALA A 337 -4.92 -11.18 -29.78
CA ALA A 337 -3.58 -11.36 -29.21
C ALA A 337 -2.46 -10.88 -30.16
N LEU A 338 -2.63 -11.06 -31.48
CA LEU A 338 -1.68 -10.56 -32.48
C LEU A 338 -1.65 -9.03 -32.51
N ILE A 339 -2.81 -8.37 -32.44
CA ILE A 339 -2.88 -6.91 -32.35
C ILE A 339 -2.31 -6.41 -31.04
N GLU A 340 -2.65 -7.04 -29.92
CA GLU A 340 -2.14 -6.66 -28.60
C GLU A 340 -0.60 -6.76 -28.52
N SER A 341 -0.02 -7.86 -29.01
CA SER A 341 1.44 -8.03 -29.05
C SER A 341 2.14 -7.06 -30.01
N ALA A 342 1.51 -6.68 -31.13
CA ALA A 342 2.03 -5.65 -32.01
C ALA A 342 2.01 -4.27 -31.35
N LEU A 343 0.95 -3.95 -30.60
CA LEU A 343 0.83 -2.71 -29.85
C LEU A 343 1.81 -2.62 -28.68
N ASP A 344 2.04 -3.73 -27.96
CA ASP A 344 3.05 -3.76 -26.89
C ASP A 344 4.46 -3.51 -27.44
N ARG A 345 4.81 -4.14 -28.57
CA ARG A 345 6.09 -3.87 -29.27
C ARG A 345 6.21 -2.42 -29.71
N ALA A 346 5.18 -1.87 -30.36
CA ALA A 346 5.18 -0.47 -30.79
C ALA A 346 5.27 0.51 -29.60
N SER A 347 4.67 0.18 -28.46
CA SER A 347 4.75 0.97 -27.22
C SER A 347 6.15 0.90 -26.59
N ARG A 348 6.77 -0.29 -26.53
CA ARG A 348 8.17 -0.46 -26.10
C ARG A 348 9.15 0.29 -27.00
N ASP A 349 8.92 0.27 -28.31
CA ASP A 349 9.72 1.05 -29.27
C ASP A 349 9.60 2.55 -29.00
N ALA A 350 8.39 3.05 -28.82
CA ALA A 350 8.15 4.45 -28.46
C ALA A 350 8.85 4.82 -27.14
N MET A 351 8.75 3.97 -26.11
CA MET A 351 9.41 4.17 -24.81
C MET A 351 10.92 4.36 -24.95
N ARG A 352 11.59 3.60 -25.83
CA ARG A 352 13.04 3.70 -26.07
C ARG A 352 13.48 4.98 -26.80
N THR A 353 12.55 5.71 -27.40
CA THR A 353 12.83 6.95 -28.13
C THR A 353 12.68 8.20 -27.26
N GLN A 354 12.21 8.06 -26.02
CA GLN A 354 12.12 9.16 -25.05
C GLN A 354 13.52 9.64 -24.68
N ARG A 355 13.84 10.91 -25.00
CA ARG A 355 15.18 11.49 -24.80
C ARG A 355 15.11 12.97 -24.48
N GLY A 356 16.13 13.45 -23.78
CA GLY A 356 16.34 14.86 -23.46
C GLY A 356 15.36 15.41 -22.42
N GLY A 357 15.49 16.71 -22.13
CA GLY A 357 14.71 17.38 -21.10
C GLY A 357 15.09 16.94 -19.68
N VAL A 358 14.17 17.13 -18.74
CA VAL A 358 14.27 16.66 -17.36
C VAL A 358 13.09 15.75 -17.05
N VAL A 359 13.35 14.65 -16.35
CA VAL A 359 12.32 13.73 -15.87
C VAL A 359 11.95 14.10 -14.43
N LEU A 360 10.67 14.35 -14.18
CA LEU A 360 10.12 14.61 -12.87
C LEU A 360 9.39 13.35 -12.39
N ARG A 361 9.88 12.73 -11.32
CA ARG A 361 9.16 11.69 -10.60
C ARG A 361 8.38 12.32 -9.45
N VAL A 362 7.08 12.46 -9.63
CA VAL A 362 6.20 13.10 -8.64
C VAL A 362 5.57 12.03 -7.76
N LEU A 363 5.91 12.05 -6.47
CA LEU A 363 5.26 11.20 -5.50
C LEU A 363 3.83 11.72 -5.22
N PRO A 364 2.86 10.83 -4.97
CA PRO A 364 1.47 11.23 -4.76
C PRO A 364 1.31 12.27 -3.66
N GLY A 365 0.50 13.29 -3.91
CA GLY A 365 0.18 14.32 -2.92
C GLY A 365 -0.73 15.41 -3.45
N PRO A 366 -1.36 16.21 -2.56
CA PRO A 366 -2.35 17.21 -2.95
C PRO A 366 -1.74 18.46 -3.60
N HIS A 367 -0.42 18.66 -3.49
CA HIS A 367 0.27 19.85 -4.00
C HIS A 367 0.82 19.67 -5.43
N ALA A 368 0.32 18.66 -6.16
CA ALA A 368 0.61 18.47 -7.57
C ALA A 368 -0.68 18.43 -8.41
N THR A 369 -0.69 19.22 -9.47
CA THR A 369 -1.65 19.11 -10.58
C THR A 369 -0.92 18.48 -11.76
N LEU A 370 -1.12 17.19 -11.94
CA LEU A 370 -0.50 16.39 -13.01
C LEU A 370 -1.42 16.29 -14.23
N PRO A 371 -0.87 16.05 -15.43
CA PRO A 371 -1.67 15.78 -16.61
C PRO A 371 -2.61 14.58 -16.41
N GLY A 372 -3.86 14.74 -16.85
CA GLY A 372 -4.86 13.69 -16.85
C GLY A 372 -5.05 13.10 -18.25
N LEU A 373 -4.86 11.79 -18.39
CA LEU A 373 -5.19 11.08 -19.63
C LEU A 373 -6.62 10.55 -19.58
N ARG A 374 -7.33 10.69 -20.70
CA ARG A 374 -8.66 10.09 -20.85
C ARG A 374 -8.52 8.56 -20.90
N ASP A 375 -9.26 7.87 -20.03
CA ASP A 375 -9.33 6.41 -20.05
C ASP A 375 -10.08 5.93 -21.29
N THR A 376 -9.35 5.34 -22.24
CA THR A 376 -9.90 4.74 -23.46
C THR A 376 -9.86 3.22 -23.47
N ARG A 377 -9.59 2.58 -22.32
CA ARG A 377 -9.50 1.12 -22.25
C ARG A 377 -10.80 0.43 -22.71
N GLN A 378 -11.94 1.12 -22.58
CA GLN A 378 -13.25 0.62 -23.01
C GLN A 378 -13.56 0.85 -24.50
N GLU A 379 -12.81 1.70 -25.21
CA GLU A 379 -13.09 2.09 -26.61
C GLU A 379 -12.40 1.16 -27.64
N GLY A 380 -11.61 0.18 -27.20
CA GLY A 380 -10.92 -0.81 -28.03
C GLY A 380 -9.45 -0.49 -28.31
N LEU A 381 -8.66 -1.53 -28.63
CA LEU A 381 -7.19 -1.44 -28.68
C LEU A 381 -6.66 -0.44 -29.71
N LEU A 382 -7.21 -0.43 -30.93
CA LEU A 382 -6.75 0.46 -32.00
C LEU A 382 -7.13 1.94 -31.76
N MET A 383 -8.29 2.20 -31.13
CA MET A 383 -8.67 3.57 -30.76
C MET A 383 -7.77 4.08 -29.64
N ALA A 384 -7.48 3.24 -28.64
CA ALA A 384 -6.53 3.56 -27.57
C ALA A 384 -5.14 3.87 -28.14
N TRP A 385 -4.64 3.06 -29.09
CA TRP A 385 -3.37 3.32 -29.77
C TRP A 385 -3.36 4.65 -30.52
N ASN A 386 -4.38 4.93 -31.33
CA ASN A 386 -4.46 6.20 -32.08
C ASN A 386 -4.50 7.42 -31.14
N GLN A 387 -5.15 7.30 -29.98
CA GLN A 387 -5.09 8.35 -28.96
C GLN A 387 -3.70 8.46 -28.35
N GLN A 388 -3.05 7.35 -28.02
CA GLN A 388 -1.67 7.33 -27.51
C GLN A 388 -0.71 8.02 -28.49
N VAL A 389 -0.79 7.73 -29.79
CA VAL A 389 0.01 8.39 -30.83
C VAL A 389 -0.19 9.91 -30.81
N ARG A 390 -1.43 10.40 -30.62
CA ARG A 390 -1.69 11.84 -30.47
C ARG A 390 -1.02 12.42 -29.24
N THR A 391 -1.06 11.72 -28.10
CA THR A 391 -0.39 12.14 -26.86
C THR A 391 1.15 12.15 -27.01
N LEU A 392 1.72 11.29 -27.86
CA LEU A 392 3.16 11.29 -28.14
C LEU A 392 3.61 12.45 -29.04
N SER A 393 2.71 13.01 -29.87
CA SER A 393 3.01 14.10 -30.80
C SER A 393 3.45 15.38 -30.09
N SER A 394 4.11 16.33 -30.78
CA SER A 394 4.54 17.63 -30.23
C SER A 394 3.44 18.41 -29.47
N GLU A 395 2.17 18.19 -29.80
CA GLU A 395 1.01 18.84 -29.17
C GLU A 395 0.53 18.15 -27.88
N GLY A 396 0.99 16.92 -27.61
CA GLY A 396 0.61 16.15 -26.42
C GLY A 396 1.29 16.56 -25.11
N ALA A 397 2.05 17.65 -25.10
CA ALA A 397 2.56 18.24 -23.86
C ALA A 397 1.42 18.96 -23.13
N MET A 398 1.18 18.59 -21.88
CA MET A 398 0.05 19.05 -21.07
C MET A 398 0.54 19.90 -19.90
N PRO A 399 -0.27 20.88 -19.45
CA PRO A 399 0.11 21.72 -18.34
C PRO A 399 0.24 20.91 -17.04
N PHE A 400 1.25 21.25 -16.25
CA PHE A 400 1.43 20.72 -14.91
C PHE A 400 1.79 21.86 -13.94
N LYS A 401 1.49 21.64 -12.66
CA LYS A 401 1.98 22.46 -11.55
C LYS A 401 2.38 21.54 -10.41
N ILE A 402 3.58 21.68 -9.89
CA ILE A 402 4.09 20.88 -8.78
C ILE A 402 4.68 21.83 -7.75
N ASP A 403 4.13 21.79 -6.55
CA ASP A 403 4.70 22.43 -5.36
C ASP A 403 5.05 21.29 -4.39
N GLY A 404 6.29 21.24 -3.92
CA GLY A 404 6.73 20.09 -3.11
C GLY A 404 8.15 20.19 -2.58
N LEU A 405 8.63 19.08 -2.04
CA LEU A 405 9.99 18.95 -1.51
C LEU A 405 10.83 18.07 -2.44
N ALA A 406 12.02 18.54 -2.83
CA ALA A 406 12.97 17.70 -3.55
C ALA A 406 13.41 16.52 -2.67
N ALA A 407 13.07 15.29 -3.09
CA ALA A 407 13.33 14.06 -2.36
C ALA A 407 14.54 13.29 -2.90
N GLY A 408 15.03 13.65 -4.08
CA GLY A 408 16.19 13.02 -4.68
C GLY A 408 16.46 13.56 -6.08
N ALA A 409 17.67 13.31 -6.56
CA ALA A 409 18.08 13.57 -7.93
C ALA A 409 18.88 12.37 -8.46
N GLY A 410 18.76 12.12 -9.75
CA GLY A 410 19.40 11.00 -10.44
C GLY A 410 19.42 11.24 -11.94
N SER A 411 19.45 10.15 -12.70
CA SER A 411 19.41 10.18 -14.15
C SER A 411 18.61 8.99 -14.67
N ASP A 412 17.80 9.23 -15.70
CA ASP A 412 17.07 8.16 -16.37
C ASP A 412 17.99 7.29 -17.27
N VAL A 413 17.42 6.26 -17.89
CA VAL A 413 18.13 5.37 -18.82
C VAL A 413 18.66 6.07 -20.08
N SER A 414 18.15 7.26 -20.42
CA SER A 414 18.61 8.08 -21.54
C SER A 414 19.71 9.07 -21.14
N GLY A 415 20.05 9.16 -19.85
CA GLY A 415 20.99 10.11 -19.28
C GLY A 415 20.37 11.48 -18.98
N ALA A 416 19.05 11.65 -19.11
CA ALA A 416 18.37 12.88 -18.73
C ALA A 416 18.32 12.99 -17.19
N PRO A 417 18.49 14.19 -16.61
CA PRO A 417 18.35 14.38 -15.16
C PRO A 417 16.96 13.93 -14.69
N GLU A 418 16.93 13.15 -13.61
CA GLU A 418 15.71 12.74 -12.93
C GLU A 418 15.62 13.48 -11.59
N ILE A 419 14.51 14.16 -11.33
CA ILE A 419 14.25 14.85 -10.06
C ILE A 419 13.03 14.22 -9.41
N VAL A 420 13.19 13.73 -8.19
CA VAL A 420 12.11 13.18 -7.39
C VAL A 420 11.52 14.29 -6.53
N VAL A 421 10.22 14.52 -6.66
CA VAL A 421 9.50 15.57 -5.94
C VAL A 421 8.40 14.94 -5.09
N ASP A 422 8.41 15.24 -3.80
CA ASP A 422 7.37 14.83 -2.87
C ASP A 422 6.29 15.91 -2.79
N ALA A 423 5.18 15.68 -3.50
CA ALA A 423 4.02 16.59 -3.51
C ALA A 423 3.11 16.45 -2.28
N ALA A 424 3.43 15.56 -1.34
CA ALA A 424 2.75 15.49 -0.04
C ALA A 424 3.28 16.53 0.96
N ARG A 425 4.40 17.18 0.64
CA ARG A 425 5.15 18.07 1.53
C ARG A 425 5.43 19.40 0.82
N SER A 426 4.63 20.42 1.12
CA SER A 426 4.78 21.78 0.57
C SER A 426 4.91 22.81 1.69
N LEU A 427 5.58 23.93 1.40
CA LEU A 427 5.60 25.09 2.30
C LEU A 427 4.23 25.78 2.43
N ASP A 428 3.30 25.52 1.50
CA ASP A 428 1.93 26.03 1.55
C ASP A 428 1.13 25.41 2.72
N ASP A 429 1.43 24.16 3.07
CA ASP A 429 0.83 23.45 4.21
C ASP A 429 1.89 22.64 4.98
N PRO A 430 2.71 23.31 5.82
CA PRO A 430 3.81 22.66 6.52
C PRO A 430 3.37 21.93 7.80
N TRP A 431 2.10 22.08 8.21
CA TRP A 431 1.62 21.61 9.51
C TRP A 431 1.72 20.11 9.73
N PRO A 432 1.42 19.23 8.77
CA PRO A 432 1.59 17.79 8.96
C PRO A 432 3.02 17.41 9.31
N SER A 433 4.02 17.97 8.61
CA SER A 433 5.43 17.73 8.89
C SER A 433 5.86 18.32 10.23
N LEU A 434 5.44 19.55 10.53
CA LEU A 434 5.75 20.21 11.81
C LEU A 434 5.15 19.46 13.02
N ALA A 435 3.93 18.94 12.89
CA ALA A 435 3.29 18.14 13.93
C ALA A 435 4.05 16.83 14.20
N ARG A 436 4.49 16.13 13.14
CA ARG A 436 5.33 14.93 13.27
C ARG A 436 6.68 15.24 13.91
N MET A 437 7.31 16.37 13.54
CA MET A 437 8.57 16.78 14.15
C MET A 437 8.40 17.20 15.62
N ALA A 438 7.32 17.89 15.97
CA ALA A 438 6.99 18.23 17.35
C ALA A 438 6.74 16.97 18.19
N TRP A 439 6.03 15.98 17.65
CA TRP A 439 5.84 14.67 18.29
C TRP A 439 7.18 13.96 18.51
N LEU A 440 8.05 13.94 17.50
CA LEU A 440 9.37 13.31 17.59
C LEU A 440 10.24 13.99 18.66
N LEU A 441 10.23 15.32 18.72
CA LEU A 441 10.92 16.10 19.74
C LEU A 441 10.40 15.81 21.15
N LEU A 442 9.08 15.71 21.32
CA LEU A 442 8.47 15.36 22.60
C LEU A 442 8.85 13.93 23.03
N ALA A 443 8.80 12.97 22.11
CA ALA A 443 9.22 11.59 22.36
C ALA A 443 10.70 11.52 22.76
N ALA A 444 11.57 12.21 22.01
CA ALA A 444 13.00 12.29 22.31
C ALA A 444 13.25 12.95 23.67
N TRP A 445 12.54 14.03 24.00
CA TRP A 445 12.66 14.71 25.29
C TRP A 445 12.27 13.80 26.45
N LEU A 446 11.17 13.05 26.34
CA LEU A 446 10.75 12.08 27.36
C LEU A 446 11.84 11.03 27.61
N VAL A 447 12.47 10.50 26.56
CA VAL A 447 13.53 9.51 26.69
C VAL A 447 14.81 10.13 27.26
N LEU A 448 15.31 11.21 26.66
CA LEU A 448 16.57 11.84 27.05
C LEU A 448 16.54 12.43 28.46
N ALA A 449 15.39 12.94 28.91
CA ALA A 449 15.25 13.47 30.27
C ALA A 449 14.99 12.35 31.30
N HIS A 450 14.08 11.41 31.02
CA HIS A 450 13.64 10.46 32.03
C HIS A 450 14.45 9.17 32.09
N LEU A 451 15.13 8.75 31.02
CA LEU A 451 15.97 7.56 31.06
C LEU A 451 17.18 7.73 32.01
N PRO A 452 17.96 8.84 31.94
CA PRO A 452 19.05 9.05 32.89
C PRO A 452 18.54 9.19 34.34
N LEU A 453 17.43 9.91 34.55
CA LEU A 453 16.81 10.04 35.86
C LEU A 453 16.36 8.68 36.41
N ALA A 454 15.78 7.82 35.57
CA ALA A 454 15.42 6.46 35.95
C ALA A 454 16.65 5.67 36.39
N VAL A 455 17.76 5.74 35.67
CA VAL A 455 19.02 5.06 36.03
C VAL A 455 19.56 5.56 37.36
N VAL A 456 19.64 6.88 37.55
CA VAL A 456 20.13 7.49 38.80
C VAL A 456 19.23 7.10 39.98
N ARG A 457 17.91 7.20 39.82
CA ARG A 457 16.94 6.88 40.87
C ARG A 457 16.90 5.38 41.19
N ASN A 458 17.08 4.52 40.18
CA ASN A 458 17.20 3.09 40.40
C ASN A 458 18.48 2.75 41.18
N ARG A 459 19.62 3.38 40.85
CA ARG A 459 20.86 3.22 41.64
C ARG A 459 20.70 3.66 43.09
N GLN A 460 20.00 4.77 43.33
CA GLN A 460 19.67 5.23 44.68
C GLN A 460 18.73 4.25 45.41
N ALA A 461 17.75 3.68 44.71
CA ALA A 461 16.86 2.65 45.28
C ALA A 461 17.63 1.37 45.65
N SER A 462 18.53 0.89 44.79
CA SER A 462 19.40 -0.25 45.10
C SER A 462 20.40 0.05 46.22
N ALA A 463 20.91 1.28 46.30
CA ALA A 463 21.74 1.73 47.42
C ALA A 463 20.96 1.74 48.73
N ARG A 464 19.70 2.20 48.71
CA ARG A 464 18.79 2.11 49.85
C ARG A 464 18.53 0.67 50.28
N GLU A 465 18.25 -0.23 49.35
CA GLU A 465 18.03 -1.66 49.68
C GLU A 465 19.25 -2.28 50.36
N ARG A 466 20.46 -1.99 49.85
CA ARG A 466 21.72 -2.42 50.49
C ARG A 466 21.89 -1.78 51.86
N GLY A 467 21.69 -0.47 51.99
CA GLY A 467 21.80 0.25 53.25
C GLY A 467 20.83 -0.26 54.32
N LEU A 468 19.59 -0.60 53.95
CA LEU A 468 18.61 -1.20 54.86
C LEU A 468 19.02 -2.59 55.34
N ARG A 469 19.61 -3.42 54.46
CA ARG A 469 20.14 -4.74 54.84
C ARG A 469 21.32 -4.60 55.80
N GLU A 470 22.31 -3.77 55.46
CA GLU A 470 23.45 -3.50 56.33
C GLU A 470 23.04 -2.90 57.67
N TYR A 471 22.05 -2.00 57.67
CA TYR A 471 21.52 -1.40 58.89
C TYR A 471 20.86 -2.45 59.79
N ALA A 472 20.06 -3.35 59.23
CA ALA A 472 19.46 -4.46 59.95
C ALA A 472 20.51 -5.42 60.52
N GLU A 473 21.55 -5.75 59.75
CA GLU A 473 22.68 -6.59 60.21
C GLU A 473 23.51 -5.93 61.32
N ARG A 474 23.80 -4.63 61.23
CA ARG A 474 24.55 -3.91 62.29
C ARG A 474 23.77 -3.79 63.58
N ARG A 475 22.46 -3.51 63.50
CA ARG A 475 21.56 -3.50 64.67
C ARG A 475 21.47 -4.87 65.32
N HIS A 476 21.57 -5.95 64.56
CA HIS A 476 21.68 -7.31 65.08
C HIS A 476 23.00 -7.53 65.85
N ALA A 477 24.14 -7.12 65.27
CA ALA A 477 25.46 -7.28 65.88
C ALA A 477 25.68 -6.39 67.12
N ALA A 478 25.04 -5.23 67.19
CA ALA A 478 25.22 -4.23 68.25
C ALA A 478 24.44 -4.50 69.54
N ARG A 479 23.99 -5.73 69.82
CA ARG A 479 23.38 -6.07 71.11
C ARG A 479 24.36 -5.71 72.25
N PRO A 480 24.01 -4.83 73.20
CA PRO A 480 24.68 -4.85 74.48
C PRO A 480 24.37 -6.19 75.12
N GLY A 481 25.41 -6.98 75.42
CA GLY A 481 25.26 -8.09 76.34
C GLY A 481 24.85 -7.52 77.69
N PHE A 482 23.56 -7.54 77.99
CA PHE A 482 23.06 -7.24 79.32
C PHE A 482 23.15 -8.52 80.15
N PHE A 483 24.08 -8.51 81.11
CA PHE A 483 23.94 -9.21 82.39
C PHE A 483 22.87 -8.53 83.23
#